data_AF-A0A6I9NX52-F1
#
_entry.id   AF-A0A6I9NX52-F1
#
_cell.length_a   1.000
_cell.length_b   1.000
_cell.length_c   1.000
_cell.angle_alpha   90.00
_cell.angle_beta   90.00
_cell.angle_gamma   90.00
#
_symmetry.space_group_name_H-M   'P 1'
#
loop_
_entity.id
_entity.type
_entity.pdbx_description
1 polymer ?
#
loop_
_entity_poly.entity_id
_entity_poly.type
_entity_poly.pdbx_seq_one_letter_code
_entity_poly.pdbx_strand_id
1 'polypeptide(L)'
;MFILIFLLMLLPALFRYSNILHVFVRISRDEGLKTLYRGFAPTMLGVIPYAGLSFFTYDTLKKLHSEHTGRPDPYSYERMAFGACAGLISQSASYPLDVVRRRMQTAGVTGHTYGTILGTMKEIVVEEGLIRGLYKGLSMNWVKGPLAVGISFTTFDHTQIVLKKLHEMGYTGR
;
A
#
# COMPACT_ATOMS: atom_id res chain seq x y z
N MET A 1 -33.35 -16.58 -14.60
CA MET A 1 -33.23 -17.08 -13.22
C MET A 1 -31.90 -16.69 -12.57
N PHE A 2 -30.74 -16.97 -13.19
CA PHE A 2 -29.41 -16.59 -12.65
C PHE A 2 -29.19 -15.08 -12.43
N ILE A 3 -29.60 -14.23 -13.36
CA ILE A 3 -29.46 -12.76 -13.24
C ILE A 3 -30.30 -12.21 -12.08
N LEU A 4 -31.50 -12.78 -11.87
CA LEU A 4 -32.41 -12.36 -10.81
C LEU A 4 -31.90 -12.74 -9.42
N ILE A 5 -31.28 -13.92 -9.28
CA ILE A 5 -30.62 -14.39 -8.04
C ILE A 5 -29.39 -13.53 -7.73
N PHE A 6 -28.60 -13.19 -8.76
CA PHE A 6 -27.43 -12.31 -8.61
C PHE A 6 -27.84 -10.89 -8.18
N LEU A 7 -28.93 -10.37 -8.74
CA LEU A 7 -29.52 -9.08 -8.35
C LEU A 7 -30.10 -9.11 -6.93
N LEU A 8 -30.74 -10.21 -6.52
CA LEU A 8 -31.27 -10.44 -5.17
C LEU A 8 -30.18 -10.60 -4.11
N MET A 9 -29.01 -11.16 -4.45
CA MET A 9 -27.83 -11.18 -3.57
C MET A 9 -27.17 -9.79 -3.45
N LEU A 10 -27.29 -8.93 -4.46
CA LEU A 10 -26.73 -7.57 -4.49
C LEU A 10 -27.61 -6.53 -3.77
N LEU A 11 -28.93 -6.70 -3.79
CA LEU A 11 -29.89 -5.78 -3.16
C LEU A 11 -29.62 -5.51 -1.65
N PRO A 12 -29.30 -6.51 -0.82
CA PRO A 12 -28.92 -6.30 0.58
C PRO A 12 -27.52 -5.69 0.77
N ALA A 13 -26.68 -5.71 -0.26
CA ALA A 13 -25.35 -5.10 -0.25
C ALA A 13 -25.41 -3.62 -0.64
N LEU A 14 -26.30 -3.26 -1.58
CA LEU A 14 -26.52 -1.88 -2.04
C LEU A 14 -27.08 -0.96 -0.94
N PHE A 15 -27.81 -1.50 0.03
CA PHE A 15 -28.40 -0.74 1.15
C PHE A 15 -27.65 -0.87 2.50
N ARG A 16 -26.47 -1.49 2.53
CA ARG A 16 -25.88 -1.95 3.81
C ARG A 16 -25.21 -0.87 4.64
N TYR A 17 -24.86 0.28 4.07
CA TYR A 17 -24.11 1.34 4.75
C TYR A 17 -24.55 2.74 4.30
N SER A 18 -25.42 3.40 5.08
CA SER A 18 -25.86 4.77 4.75
C SER A 18 -24.81 5.84 5.04
N ASN A 19 -23.94 5.62 6.04
CA ASN A 19 -22.94 6.61 6.47
C ASN A 19 -21.70 5.93 7.06
N ILE A 20 -20.51 6.54 6.93
CA ILE A 20 -19.26 6.05 7.55
C ILE A 20 -19.42 5.91 9.07
N LEU A 21 -20.13 6.86 9.71
CA LEU A 21 -20.44 6.80 11.14
C LEU A 21 -21.32 5.58 11.49
N HIS A 22 -22.28 5.25 10.63
CA HIS A 22 -23.12 4.08 10.83
C HIS A 22 -22.30 2.78 10.72
N VAL A 23 -21.34 2.72 9.80
CA VAL A 23 -20.38 1.60 9.67
C VAL A 23 -19.55 1.47 10.95
N PHE A 24 -18.99 2.59 11.44
CA PHE A 24 -18.11 2.60 12.60
C PHE A 24 -18.83 2.16 13.89
N VAL A 25 -20.02 2.71 14.15
CA VAL A 25 -20.84 2.35 15.31
C VAL A 25 -21.23 0.87 15.26
N ARG A 26 -21.63 0.37 14.09
CA ARG A 26 -21.97 -1.04 13.91
C ARG A 26 -20.79 -1.96 14.16
N ILE A 27 -19.63 -1.71 13.53
CA ILE A 27 -18.43 -2.54 13.73
C ILE A 27 -18.00 -2.53 15.20
N SER A 28 -18.04 -1.37 15.85
CA SER A 28 -17.66 -1.25 17.26
C SER A 28 -18.60 -2.00 18.20
N ARG A 29 -19.91 -2.05 17.89
CA ARG A 29 -20.92 -2.73 18.70
C ARG A 29 -20.99 -4.24 18.43
N ASP A 30 -20.89 -4.66 17.17
CA ASP A 30 -21.11 -6.05 16.75
C ASP A 30 -19.82 -6.88 16.80
N GLU A 31 -18.67 -6.29 16.46
CA GLU A 31 -17.38 -7.00 16.36
C GLU A 31 -16.35 -6.54 17.41
N GLY A 32 -16.65 -5.47 18.15
CA GLY A 32 -15.80 -4.90 19.19
C GLY A 32 -14.63 -4.04 18.67
N LEU A 33 -14.14 -3.13 19.52
CA LEU A 33 -13.07 -2.18 19.17
C LEU A 33 -11.75 -2.86 18.76
N LYS A 34 -11.46 -4.06 19.27
CA LYS A 34 -10.25 -4.83 18.93
C LYS A 34 -10.18 -5.16 17.44
N THR A 35 -11.33 -5.30 16.77
CA THR A 35 -11.41 -5.63 15.35
C THR A 35 -10.87 -4.49 14.47
N LEU A 36 -11.05 -3.23 14.88
CA LEU A 36 -10.51 -2.06 14.18
C LEU A 36 -8.97 -2.08 14.09
N TYR A 37 -8.30 -2.80 15.01
CA TYR A 37 -6.84 -2.90 15.07
C TYR A 37 -6.27 -4.17 14.44
N ARG A 38 -7.09 -5.10 13.89
CA ARG A 38 -6.64 -6.39 13.34
C ARG A 38 -5.64 -6.28 12.17
N GLY A 39 -5.47 -5.11 11.56
CA GLY A 39 -4.45 -4.84 10.54
C GLY A 39 -3.22 -4.06 11.02
N PHE A 40 -3.20 -3.54 12.25
CA PHE A 40 -2.15 -2.63 12.71
C PHE A 40 -0.83 -3.37 12.97
N ALA A 41 -0.87 -4.49 13.69
CA ALA A 41 0.30 -5.31 13.98
C ALA A 41 1.06 -5.78 12.72
N PRO A 42 0.41 -6.40 11.70
CA PRO A 42 1.13 -6.78 10.48
C PRO A 42 1.64 -5.56 9.70
N THR A 43 0.99 -4.40 9.81
CA THR A 43 1.50 -3.15 9.22
C THR A 43 2.84 -2.76 9.85
N MET A 44 2.91 -2.70 11.18
CA MET A 44 4.15 -2.34 11.88
C MET A 44 5.27 -3.32 11.59
N LEU A 45 4.96 -4.62 11.59
CA LEU A 45 5.94 -5.65 11.25
C LEU A 45 6.39 -5.60 9.78
N GLY A 46 5.57 -5.12 8.85
CA GLY A 46 5.93 -4.96 7.43
C GLY A 46 6.80 -3.73 7.15
N VAL A 47 6.64 -2.66 7.93
CA VAL A 47 7.41 -1.41 7.77
C VAL A 47 8.88 -1.61 8.11
N ILE A 48 9.20 -2.42 9.13
CA ILE A 48 10.57 -2.69 9.56
C ILE A 48 11.44 -3.30 8.43
N PRO A 49 11.07 -4.44 7.82
CA PRO A 49 11.84 -5.01 6.72
C PRO A 49 11.83 -4.12 5.48
N TYR A 50 10.75 -3.37 5.25
CA TYR A 50 10.68 -2.44 4.11
C TYR A 50 11.74 -1.34 4.25
N ALA A 51 11.74 -0.64 5.38
CA ALA A 51 12.70 0.43 5.64
C ALA A 51 14.13 -0.11 5.67
N GLY A 52 14.36 -1.21 6.40
CA GLY A 52 15.69 -1.83 6.53
C GLY A 52 16.28 -2.22 5.18
N LEU A 53 15.54 -2.93 4.34
CA LEU A 53 16.02 -3.32 3.01
C LEU A 53 16.11 -2.16 2.05
N SER A 54 15.21 -1.17 2.13
CA SER A 54 15.29 0.01 1.27
C SER A 54 16.58 0.78 1.53
N PHE A 55 16.93 1.03 2.79
CA PHE A 55 18.17 1.71 3.13
C PHE A 55 19.38 0.86 2.80
N PHE A 56 19.37 -0.43 3.16
CA PHE A 56 20.46 -1.35 2.88
C PHE A 56 20.77 -1.44 1.39
N THR A 57 19.76 -1.66 0.55
CA THR A 57 19.94 -1.75 -0.90
C THR A 57 20.38 -0.43 -1.51
N TYR A 58 19.80 0.70 -1.08
CA TYR A 58 20.18 2.01 -1.59
C TYR A 58 21.64 2.36 -1.26
N ASP A 59 22.07 2.13 -0.02
CA ASP A 59 23.45 2.37 0.42
C ASP A 59 24.44 1.41 -0.24
N THR A 60 24.07 0.15 -0.42
CA THR A 60 24.89 -0.84 -1.13
C THR A 60 25.10 -0.42 -2.59
N LEU A 61 24.05 0.00 -3.29
CA LEU A 61 24.14 0.44 -4.69
C LEU A 61 24.99 1.71 -4.83
N LYS A 62 24.84 2.69 -3.92
CA LYS A 62 25.70 3.87 -3.90
C LYS A 62 27.17 3.51 -3.68
N LYS A 63 27.47 2.62 -2.73
CA LYS A 63 28.83 2.19 -2.43
C LYS A 63 29.46 1.49 -3.64
N LEU A 64 28.73 0.55 -4.25
CA LEU A 64 29.17 -0.16 -5.45
C LEU A 64 29.42 0.78 -6.64
N HIS A 65 28.56 1.80 -6.80
CA HIS A 65 28.73 2.82 -7.84
C HIS A 65 29.97 3.68 -7.58
N SER A 66 30.20 4.08 -6.33
CA SER A 66 31.37 4.88 -5.95
C SER A 66 32.68 4.13 -6.18
N GLU A 67 32.72 2.84 -5.83
CA GLU A 67 33.88 1.96 -6.06
C GLU A 67 34.20 1.77 -7.56
N HIS A 68 33.18 1.58 -8.41
CA HIS A 68 33.39 1.39 -9.85
C HIS A 68 33.73 2.68 -10.60
N THR A 69 33.15 3.80 -10.19
CA THR A 69 33.24 5.05 -10.95
C THR A 69 34.29 6.01 -10.37
N GLY A 70 34.82 5.72 -9.18
CA GLY A 70 35.73 6.59 -8.44
C GLY A 70 35.10 7.91 -7.99
N ARG A 71 33.77 8.05 -8.11
CA ARG A 71 33.03 9.27 -7.77
C ARG A 71 32.28 9.09 -6.46
N PRO A 72 32.35 10.06 -5.51
CA PRO A 72 31.67 9.93 -4.23
C PRO A 72 30.15 10.10 -4.35
N ASP A 73 29.68 10.92 -5.29
CA ASP A 73 28.26 11.27 -5.43
C ASP A 73 27.70 10.86 -6.80
N PRO A 74 26.63 10.03 -6.83
CA PRO A 74 25.92 9.69 -8.07
C PRO A 74 25.06 10.87 -8.57
N TYR A 75 24.85 10.93 -9.88
CA TYR A 75 23.94 11.90 -10.50
C TYR A 75 22.47 11.67 -10.09
N SER A 76 21.63 12.68 -10.28
CA SER A 76 20.20 12.61 -9.92
C SER A 76 19.47 11.42 -10.55
N TYR A 77 19.76 11.06 -11.80
CA TYR A 77 19.14 9.91 -12.46
C TYR A 77 19.62 8.56 -11.89
N GLU A 78 20.88 8.47 -11.42
CA GLU A 78 21.43 7.27 -10.80
C GLU A 78 20.84 7.07 -9.41
N ARG A 79 20.69 8.16 -8.64
CA ARG A 79 20.00 8.14 -7.35
C ARG A 79 18.55 7.69 -7.50
N MET A 80 17.87 8.15 -8.57
CA MET A 80 16.53 7.66 -8.91
C MET A 80 16.53 6.16 -9.23
N ALA A 81 17.48 5.68 -10.04
CA ALA A 81 17.59 4.26 -10.36
C ALA A 81 17.86 3.40 -9.12
N PHE A 82 18.77 3.82 -8.24
CA PHE A 82 19.06 3.12 -6.99
C PHE A 82 17.86 3.11 -6.05
N GLY A 83 17.15 4.23 -5.94
CA GLY A 83 15.91 4.34 -5.18
C GLY A 83 14.82 3.41 -5.72
N ALA A 84 14.67 3.33 -7.05
CA ALA A 84 13.73 2.42 -7.68
C ALA A 84 14.06 0.95 -7.39
N CYS A 85 15.33 0.53 -7.56
CA CYS A 85 15.76 -0.83 -7.25
C CYS A 85 15.57 -1.17 -5.76
N ALA A 86 15.95 -0.24 -4.87
CA ALA A 86 15.75 -0.38 -3.44
C ALA A 86 14.27 -0.53 -3.07
N GLY A 87 13.39 0.27 -3.68
CA GLY A 87 11.95 0.18 -3.50
C GLY A 87 11.38 -1.16 -3.97
N LEU A 88 11.80 -1.64 -5.15
CA LEU A 88 11.33 -2.93 -5.68
C LEU A 88 11.76 -4.12 -4.82
N ILE A 89 13.02 -4.13 -4.36
CA ILE A 89 13.56 -5.20 -3.51
C ILE A 89 12.91 -5.18 -2.13
N SER A 90 12.84 -4.01 -1.49
CA SER A 90 12.21 -3.87 -0.17
C SER A 90 10.73 -4.20 -0.20
N GLN A 91 9.99 -3.76 -1.23
CA GLN A 91 8.60 -4.11 -1.40
C GLN A 91 8.42 -5.61 -1.59
N SER A 92 9.26 -6.27 -2.39
CA SER A 92 9.19 -7.72 -2.60
C SER A 92 9.37 -8.50 -1.29
N ALA A 93 10.31 -8.08 -0.46
CA ALA A 93 10.57 -8.74 0.82
C ALA A 93 9.47 -8.50 1.87
N SER A 94 8.87 -7.30 1.90
CA SER A 94 7.76 -6.99 2.81
C SER A 94 6.40 -7.47 2.30
N TYR A 95 6.31 -7.88 1.04
CA TYR A 95 5.06 -8.22 0.38
C TYR A 95 4.22 -9.32 1.07
N PRO A 96 4.83 -10.40 1.63
CA PRO A 96 4.07 -11.40 2.38
C PRO A 96 3.27 -10.82 3.55
N LEU A 97 3.85 -9.86 4.28
CA LEU A 97 3.19 -9.18 5.40
C LEU A 97 2.09 -8.22 4.90
N ASP A 98 2.28 -7.59 3.75
CA ASP A 98 1.25 -6.79 3.10
C ASP A 98 0.05 -7.63 2.64
N VAL A 99 0.28 -8.85 2.16
CA VAL A 99 -0.81 -9.77 1.82
C VAL A 99 -1.56 -10.21 3.07
N VAL A 100 -0.84 -10.59 4.14
CA VAL A 100 -1.46 -10.97 5.41
C VAL A 100 -2.29 -9.82 5.98
N ARG A 101 -1.74 -8.59 6.00
CA ARG A 101 -2.47 -7.39 6.41
C ARG A 101 -3.78 -7.24 5.64
N ARG A 102 -3.72 -7.30 4.31
CA ARG A 102 -4.92 -7.14 3.45
C ARG A 102 -5.95 -8.22 3.73
N ARG A 103 -5.55 -9.48 3.87
CA ARG A 103 -6.43 -10.61 4.22
C ARG A 103 -7.10 -10.42 5.58
N MET A 104 -6.34 -10.00 6.59
CA MET A 104 -6.86 -9.71 7.92
C MET A 104 -7.84 -8.52 7.92
N GLN A 105 -7.62 -7.52 7.07
CA GLN A 105 -8.53 -6.36 6.92
C GLN A 105 -9.81 -6.69 6.14
N THR A 106 -9.77 -7.63 5.20
CA THR A 106 -10.95 -8.07 4.43
C THR A 106 -11.69 -9.24 5.07
N ALA A 107 -11.18 -9.80 6.16
CA ALA A 107 -11.69 -11.00 6.83
C ALA A 107 -13.18 -10.90 7.19
N GLY A 108 -13.62 -9.74 7.70
CA GLY A 108 -15.02 -9.49 8.06
C GLY A 108 -15.98 -9.47 6.86
N VAL A 109 -15.47 -9.22 5.64
CA VAL A 109 -16.27 -9.25 4.41
C VAL A 109 -16.33 -10.67 3.82
N THR A 110 -15.25 -11.44 3.96
CA THR A 110 -15.13 -12.79 3.41
C THR A 110 -15.64 -13.88 4.36
N GLY A 111 -15.97 -13.55 5.61
CA GLY A 111 -16.43 -14.51 6.62
C GLY A 111 -15.31 -15.34 7.25
N HIS A 112 -14.04 -15.01 6.98
CA HIS A 112 -12.89 -15.67 7.61
C HIS A 112 -12.53 -15.00 8.93
N THR A 113 -12.13 -15.80 9.93
CA THR A 113 -11.67 -15.27 11.23
C THR A 113 -10.16 -15.48 11.37
N TYR A 114 -9.39 -14.49 10.93
CA TYR A 114 -7.94 -14.51 11.08
C TYR A 114 -7.53 -14.05 12.49
N GLY A 115 -7.13 -15.02 13.33
CA GLY A 115 -6.74 -14.75 14.72
C GLY A 115 -5.32 -14.24 14.90
N THR A 116 -4.37 -14.73 14.09
CA THR A 116 -2.94 -14.41 14.21
C THR A 116 -2.28 -14.21 12.85
N ILE A 117 -1.20 -13.43 12.80
CA ILE A 117 -0.43 -13.16 11.58
C ILE A 117 0.15 -14.47 11.02
N LEU A 118 0.77 -15.29 11.87
CA LEU A 118 1.34 -16.58 11.48
C LEU A 118 0.27 -17.58 11.03
N GLY A 119 -0.89 -17.61 11.70
CA GLY A 119 -2.02 -18.44 11.28
C GLY A 119 -2.53 -18.06 9.90
N THR A 120 -2.73 -16.75 9.67
CA THR A 120 -3.14 -16.21 8.37
C THR A 120 -2.13 -16.54 7.27
N MET A 121 -0.84 -16.36 7.55
CA MET A 121 0.22 -16.68 6.60
C MET A 121 0.23 -18.17 6.25
N LYS A 122 0.11 -19.05 7.25
CA LYS A 122 0.03 -20.50 7.05
C LYS A 122 -1.20 -20.88 6.21
N GLU A 123 -2.37 -20.30 6.51
CA GLU A 123 -3.61 -20.56 5.79
C GLU A 123 -3.49 -20.17 4.31
N ILE A 124 -2.95 -18.98 4.00
CA ILE A 124 -2.69 -18.55 2.62
C ILE A 124 -1.75 -19.52 1.89
N VAL A 125 -0.68 -19.98 2.55
CA VAL A 125 0.29 -20.90 1.95
C VAL A 125 -0.32 -22.28 1.69
N VAL A 126 -1.20 -22.75 2.57
CA VAL A 126 -1.87 -24.05 2.41
C VAL A 126 -2.95 -24.00 1.33
N GLU A 127 -3.76 -22.93 1.29
CA GLU A 127 -4.88 -22.81 0.34
C GLU A 127 -4.45 -22.37 -1.06
N GLU A 128 -3.56 -21.39 -1.16
CA GLU A 128 -3.20 -20.75 -2.45
C GLU A 128 -1.77 -21.04 -2.89
N GLY A 129 -0.96 -21.65 -2.02
CA GLY A 129 0.47 -21.89 -2.25
C GLY A 129 1.35 -20.70 -1.91
N LEU A 130 2.67 -20.97 -1.76
CA LEU A 130 3.64 -19.98 -1.30
C LEU A 130 3.75 -18.77 -2.25
N ILE A 131 4.03 -19.01 -3.54
CA ILE A 131 4.25 -17.94 -4.51
C ILE A 131 2.92 -17.33 -4.97
N ARG A 132 1.95 -18.18 -5.33
CA ARG A 132 0.66 -17.71 -5.86
C ARG A 132 -0.22 -17.03 -4.82
N GLY A 133 -0.07 -17.38 -3.53
CA GLY A 133 -0.75 -16.72 -2.42
C GLY A 133 -0.02 -15.46 -1.95
N LEU A 134 1.22 -15.61 -1.42
CA LEU A 134 1.93 -14.50 -0.78
C LEU A 134 2.44 -13.43 -1.75
N TYR A 135 2.64 -13.76 -3.04
CA TYR A 135 3.11 -12.81 -4.06
C TYR A 135 2.03 -12.42 -5.07
N LYS A 136 0.76 -12.75 -4.80
CA LYS A 136 -0.37 -12.42 -5.66
C LYS A 136 -0.50 -10.91 -5.86
N GLY A 137 -0.41 -10.45 -7.10
CA GLY A 137 -0.57 -9.03 -7.44
C GLY A 137 0.62 -8.14 -7.09
N LEU A 138 1.81 -8.70 -6.85
CA LEU A 138 3.03 -7.90 -6.63
C LEU A 138 3.34 -7.00 -7.83
N SER A 139 3.22 -7.52 -9.05
CA SER A 139 3.43 -6.74 -10.28
C SER A 139 2.49 -5.55 -10.40
N MET A 140 1.23 -5.71 -9.99
CA MET A 140 0.26 -4.61 -9.94
C MET A 140 0.69 -3.52 -8.95
N ASN A 141 1.32 -3.90 -7.83
CA ASN A 141 1.87 -2.92 -6.89
C ASN A 141 3.07 -2.16 -7.46
N TRP A 142 3.96 -2.84 -8.19
CA TRP A 142 5.08 -2.18 -8.88
C TRP A 142 4.63 -1.16 -9.92
N VAL A 143 3.53 -1.43 -10.64
CA VAL A 143 3.00 -0.50 -11.65
C VAL A 143 2.21 0.63 -11.00
N LYS A 144 1.38 0.32 -9.99
CA LYS A 144 0.53 1.31 -9.32
C LYS A 144 1.34 2.39 -8.61
N GLY A 145 2.47 2.04 -8.00
CA GLY A 145 3.30 2.98 -7.24
C GLY A 145 3.76 4.19 -8.07
N PRO A 146 4.55 3.98 -9.13
CA PRO A 146 5.01 5.05 -10.02
C PRO A 146 3.87 5.85 -10.66
N LEU A 147 2.77 5.21 -11.03
CA LEU A 147 1.60 5.90 -11.60
C LEU A 147 0.97 6.85 -10.58
N ALA A 148 0.75 6.41 -9.34
CA ALA A 148 0.18 7.23 -8.28
C ALA A 148 1.12 8.40 -7.91
N VAL A 149 2.42 8.14 -7.86
CA VAL A 149 3.44 9.17 -7.59
C VAL A 149 3.48 10.20 -8.73
N GLY A 150 3.43 9.76 -9.99
CA GLY A 150 3.38 10.65 -11.15
C GLY A 150 2.17 11.59 -11.12
N ILE A 151 0.97 11.04 -10.91
CA ILE A 151 -0.27 11.84 -10.79
C ILE A 151 -0.16 12.85 -9.63
N SER A 152 0.42 12.42 -8.50
CA SER A 152 0.59 13.27 -7.32
C SER A 152 1.51 14.45 -7.60
N PHE A 153 2.66 14.22 -8.25
CA PHE A 153 3.59 15.29 -8.62
C PHE A 153 2.99 16.24 -9.65
N THR A 154 2.32 15.73 -10.68
CA THR A 154 1.63 16.59 -11.66
C THR A 154 0.58 17.49 -11.01
N THR A 155 -0.19 16.94 -10.07
CA THR A 155 -1.21 17.71 -9.34
C THR A 155 -0.57 18.75 -8.43
N PHE A 156 0.52 18.40 -7.75
CA PHE A 156 1.29 19.30 -6.90
C PHE A 156 1.87 20.48 -7.71
N ASP A 157 2.53 20.19 -8.83
CA ASP A 157 3.10 21.21 -9.71
C ASP A 157 2.04 22.17 -10.22
N HIS A 158 0.88 21.64 -10.64
CA HIS A 158 -0.24 22.46 -11.10
C HIS A 158 -0.76 23.39 -9.99
N THR A 159 -0.90 22.85 -8.78
CA THR A 159 -1.35 23.62 -7.61
C THR A 159 -0.35 24.72 -7.25
N GLN A 160 0.95 24.42 -7.29
CA GLN A 160 2.00 25.42 -7.03
C GLN A 160 1.99 26.56 -8.05
N ILE A 161 1.78 26.25 -9.34
CA ILE A 161 1.70 27.26 -10.40
C ILE A 161 0.50 28.19 -10.17
N VAL A 162 -0.67 27.62 -9.86
CA VAL A 162 -1.88 28.40 -9.56
C VAL A 162 -1.67 29.28 -8.34
N LEU A 163 -1.09 28.73 -7.26
CA LEU A 163 -0.85 29.46 -6.02
C LEU A 163 0.13 30.63 -6.23
N LYS A 164 1.22 30.42 -6.98
CA LYS A 164 2.19 31.47 -7.32
C LYS A 164 1.54 32.59 -8.13
N LYS A 165 0.73 32.25 -9.15
CA LYS A 165 -0.02 33.24 -9.94
C LYS A 165 -0.97 34.07 -9.07
N LEU A 166 -1.69 33.45 -8.14
CA LEU A 166 -2.58 34.16 -7.21
C LEU A 166 -1.80 35.09 -6.28
N HIS A 167 -0.62 34.67 -5.81
CA HIS A 167 0.25 35.50 -4.97
C HIS A 167 0.75 36.74 -5.73
N GLU A 168 1.20 36.57 -6.97
CA GLU A 168 1.67 37.67 -7.85
C GLU A 168 0.54 38.66 -8.19
N MET A 169 -0.68 38.17 -8.44
CA MET A 169 -1.86 39.01 -8.64
C MET A 169 -2.24 39.80 -7.38
N GLY A 170 -2.10 39.20 -6.20
CA GLY A 170 -2.33 39.87 -4.92
C GLY A 170 -1.28 40.93 -4.59
N TYR A 171 -0.04 40.78 -5.08
CA TYR A 171 1.03 41.75 -4.89
C TYR A 171 0.95 42.95 -5.85
N THR A 172 0.37 42.76 -7.04
CA THR A 172 0.20 43.82 -8.05
C THR A 172 -1.04 44.69 -7.78
N GLY A 173 -1.94 44.24 -6.90
CA GLY A 173 -3.15 44.96 -6.49
C GLY A 173 -3.00 45.86 -5.25
N ARG A 174 -1.78 46.04 -4.73
CA ARG A 174 -1.42 46.99 -3.66
C ARG A 174 -0.35 47.95 -4.16
#